data_AF-A0A813D2Z8-F1
#
_entry.id   AF-A0A813D2Z8-F1
#
_cell.length_a   1.000
_cell.length_b   1.000
_cell.length_c   1.000
_cell.angle_alpha   90.00
_cell.angle_beta   90.00
_cell.angle_gamma   90.00
#
_symmetry.space_group_name_H-M   'P 1'
#
loop_
_entity.id
_entity.type
_entity.pdbx_description
1 polymer ?
#
loop_
_entity_poly.entity_id
_entity_poly.type
_entity_poly.pdbx_seq_one_letter_code
_entity_poly.pdbx_strand_id
1 'polypeptide(L)'
;MGKTATSISSTSSSTSSSSSHPARKRKLPKTKASESSSDTSAAKRRRSSSKGKGAAKRSKSKSRKRRSKSRRRSKSARRSPIRPVWGRGSERGSERGSGISRVRGSERGSEPKLPSYALAHISQAALDAYQAPTEEPRCKTGLVLLGDLCQGPKVARWTYILKDEARRCFAGYLKSPFSKEQCFQFYKTAYDGTSWKRPRDMPRGTAWMVAKGCTCSYRYGGHEMEPEEYPPWMLEIMRAAMPFFGLEQAAEWPNSCNLNLYDTGGSSVAWHADDEALFNGKFQDARILSLSLGVQRTFELRPNFQSDSKASEWMNLGDGDLCTMEGMAQKHYEHRVPPSNVEGPRINLTWRWTVRHTPRCPARRMQPD
;
A
#
# COMPACT_ATOMS: atom_id res chain seq x y z
N MET A 1 -4.26 71.81 -13.68
CA MET A 1 -5.03 72.54 -14.71
C MET A 1 -4.71 71.89 -16.05
N GLY A 2 -5.67 71.76 -16.99
CA GLY A 2 -5.54 70.88 -18.17
C GLY A 2 -5.62 69.38 -17.80
N LYS A 3 -6.40 68.47 -18.39
CA LYS A 3 -7.26 68.43 -19.61
C LYS A 3 -6.54 68.63 -20.95
N THR A 4 -6.31 67.52 -21.68
CA THR A 4 -7.02 67.04 -22.90
C THR A 4 -6.39 65.69 -23.30
N ALA A 5 -7.06 64.61 -23.73
CA ALA A 5 -8.18 64.39 -24.67
C ALA A 5 -7.77 64.68 -26.14
N THR A 6 -7.49 63.69 -27.01
CA THR A 6 -8.36 62.68 -27.64
C THR A 6 -8.33 62.95 -29.15
N SER A 7 -8.08 61.93 -29.99
CA SER A 7 -8.48 61.94 -31.40
C SER A 7 -8.77 60.52 -31.88
N ILE A 8 -9.77 60.38 -32.75
CA ILE A 8 -10.27 59.10 -33.28
C ILE A 8 -10.61 59.31 -34.76
N SER A 9 -10.07 58.47 -35.64
CA SER A 9 -10.58 58.20 -36.99
C SER A 9 -9.94 56.89 -37.48
N SER A 10 -10.63 55.86 -38.00
CA SER A 10 -11.90 55.69 -38.73
C SER A 10 -11.87 56.09 -40.20
N THR A 11 -11.66 55.10 -41.09
CA THR A 11 -12.53 54.80 -42.25
C THR A 11 -12.19 53.42 -42.83
N SER A 12 -13.09 52.90 -43.67
CA SER A 12 -13.10 51.54 -44.22
C SER A 12 -13.09 51.53 -45.76
N SER A 13 -12.47 50.52 -46.40
CA SER A 13 -12.77 49.99 -47.75
C SER A 13 -11.75 48.92 -48.15
N SER A 14 -11.94 47.94 -49.06
CA SER A 14 -13.07 47.05 -49.44
C SER A 14 -12.84 46.46 -50.86
N THR A 15 -12.18 45.31 -50.99
CA THR A 15 -12.09 44.44 -52.21
C THR A 15 -11.67 43.02 -51.77
N SER A 16 -12.25 41.86 -52.14
CA SER A 16 -12.43 41.23 -53.47
C SER A 16 -11.11 40.99 -54.24
N SER A 17 -10.79 39.82 -54.82
CA SER A 17 -11.55 38.55 -54.95
C SER A 17 -10.69 37.31 -55.30
N SER A 18 -11.20 36.12 -54.89
CA SER A 18 -11.23 34.83 -55.64
C SER A 18 -9.96 34.14 -56.19
N SER A 19 -9.69 32.90 -55.72
CA SER A 19 -9.65 31.65 -56.52
C SER A 19 -9.04 30.47 -55.72
N SER A 20 -9.09 29.23 -56.22
CA SER A 20 -10.21 28.32 -55.91
C SER A 20 -9.92 26.84 -56.27
N HIS A 21 -9.78 25.99 -55.24
CA HIS A 21 -10.04 24.53 -55.30
C HIS A 21 -9.08 23.67 -56.19
N PRO A 22 -9.15 22.30 -56.19
CA PRO A 22 -10.18 21.42 -55.61
C PRO A 22 -9.72 20.39 -54.55
N ALA A 23 -10.69 19.94 -53.74
CA ALA A 23 -10.53 18.84 -52.78
C ALA A 23 -10.85 17.46 -53.40
N ARG A 24 -10.13 16.40 -53.00
CA ARG A 24 -10.29 15.04 -53.54
C ARG A 24 -11.08 14.12 -52.60
N LYS A 25 -12.40 13.99 -52.84
CA LYS A 25 -13.27 13.04 -52.11
C LYS A 25 -12.87 11.59 -52.41
N ARG A 26 -12.82 10.71 -51.38
CA ARG A 26 -12.93 9.24 -51.55
C ARG A 26 -14.31 8.79 -51.04
N LYS A 27 -14.88 7.77 -51.69
CA LYS A 27 -16.29 7.35 -51.53
C LYS A 27 -16.43 6.24 -50.47
N LEU A 28 -17.54 6.29 -49.73
CA LEU A 28 -18.17 5.11 -49.11
C LEU A 28 -18.89 4.29 -50.21
N PRO A 29 -18.88 2.95 -50.13
CA PRO A 29 -19.87 2.10 -50.79
C PRO A 29 -21.01 1.74 -49.83
N LYS A 30 -22.24 1.64 -50.34
CA LYS A 30 -23.38 1.00 -49.65
C LYS A 30 -23.99 -0.08 -50.56
N THR A 31 -24.20 -1.25 -49.96
CA THR A 31 -25.29 -2.23 -50.23
C THR A 31 -25.75 -2.50 -51.67
N LYS A 32 -25.66 -3.77 -52.06
CA LYS A 32 -26.78 -4.48 -52.69
C LYS A 32 -27.01 -5.81 -51.97
N ALA A 33 -28.26 -6.26 -51.96
CA ALA A 33 -28.68 -7.61 -51.60
C ALA A 33 -29.54 -8.16 -52.75
N SER A 34 -29.62 -9.48 -52.86
CA SER A 34 -30.56 -10.17 -53.74
C SER A 34 -30.74 -11.63 -53.29
N GLU A 35 -32.00 -12.02 -53.07
CA GLU A 35 -32.49 -13.40 -52.93
C GLU A 35 -32.37 -14.17 -54.27
N SER A 36 -32.54 -15.49 -54.40
CA SER A 36 -32.61 -16.66 -53.47
C SER A 36 -31.99 -17.88 -54.23
N SER A 37 -32.32 -19.18 -54.17
CA SER A 37 -33.32 -20.06 -53.51
C SER A 37 -32.84 -21.53 -53.57
N SER A 38 -33.55 -22.46 -52.89
CA SER A 38 -33.84 -23.87 -53.31
C SER A 38 -32.68 -24.85 -53.67
N ASP A 39 -32.66 -26.14 -53.29
CA ASP A 39 -33.62 -26.92 -52.47
C ASP A 39 -33.06 -28.27 -51.95
N THR A 40 -33.66 -28.81 -50.88
CA THR A 40 -33.54 -30.20 -50.38
C THR A 40 -32.11 -30.72 -50.07
N SER A 41 -31.81 -31.94 -49.57
CA SER A 41 -32.53 -33.13 -49.02
C SER A 41 -31.55 -33.87 -48.07
N ALA A 42 -31.93 -34.75 -47.13
CA ALA A 42 -33.17 -35.00 -46.39
C ALA A 42 -32.84 -35.76 -45.06
N ALA A 43 -33.76 -35.83 -44.10
CA ALA A 43 -33.51 -36.40 -42.76
C ALA A 43 -33.45 -37.94 -42.71
N LYS A 44 -32.75 -38.51 -41.70
CA LYS A 44 -32.99 -39.90 -41.27
C LYS A 44 -32.91 -40.10 -39.74
N ARG A 45 -34.07 -40.42 -39.17
CA ARG A 45 -34.28 -40.77 -37.75
C ARG A 45 -33.67 -42.15 -37.47
N ARG A 46 -33.19 -42.40 -36.25
CA ARG A 46 -33.35 -43.72 -35.61
C ARG A 46 -33.46 -43.63 -34.09
N ARG A 47 -34.59 -44.16 -33.56
CA ARG A 47 -34.82 -44.43 -32.13
C ARG A 47 -34.66 -45.93 -31.89
N SER A 48 -33.97 -46.32 -30.82
CA SER A 48 -34.11 -47.60 -30.11
C SER A 48 -33.22 -47.57 -28.86
N SER A 49 -33.62 -47.66 -27.59
CA SER A 49 -34.86 -48.07 -26.88
C SER A 49 -35.02 -49.55 -26.46
N SER A 50 -34.23 -49.98 -25.48
CA SER A 50 -34.52 -51.07 -24.52
C SER A 50 -33.83 -50.72 -23.19
N LYS A 51 -34.43 -50.73 -21.99
CA LYS A 51 -35.33 -51.64 -21.25
C LYS A 51 -34.62 -52.80 -20.52
N GLY A 52 -34.61 -52.71 -19.18
CA GLY A 52 -34.18 -53.70 -18.18
C GLY A 52 -33.76 -52.95 -16.90
N LYS A 53 -34.49 -52.98 -15.76
CA LYS A 53 -34.82 -54.09 -14.85
C LYS A 53 -33.55 -54.86 -14.41
N GLY A 54 -33.18 -54.95 -13.12
CA GLY A 54 -33.81 -54.39 -11.91
C GLY A 54 -33.26 -55.05 -10.63
N ALA A 55 -34.10 -55.15 -9.59
CA ALA A 55 -33.90 -55.87 -8.31
C ALA A 55 -32.92 -55.27 -7.28
N ALA A 56 -33.45 -55.00 -6.09
CA ALA A 56 -32.69 -54.73 -4.86
C ALA A 56 -32.54 -56.01 -4.02
N LYS A 57 -31.48 -56.11 -3.20
CA LYS A 57 -31.38 -57.10 -2.10
C LYS A 57 -30.79 -56.45 -0.83
N ARG A 58 -31.33 -56.86 0.33
CA ARG A 58 -30.90 -56.43 1.68
C ARG A 58 -30.00 -57.49 2.31
N SER A 59 -28.87 -57.09 2.88
CA SER A 59 -28.14 -57.85 3.93
C SER A 59 -27.35 -56.87 4.81
N LYS A 60 -27.88 -56.53 5.99
CA LYS A 60 -27.56 -57.18 7.27
C LYS A 60 -26.07 -57.13 7.67
N SER A 61 -25.72 -56.05 8.38
CA SER A 61 -25.03 -56.07 9.68
C SER A 61 -23.75 -56.91 9.88
N LYS A 62 -22.70 -56.25 10.37
CA LYS A 62 -22.08 -56.62 11.67
C LYS A 62 -21.31 -55.44 12.27
N SER A 63 -21.45 -55.25 13.58
CA SER A 63 -20.69 -54.28 14.36
C SER A 63 -19.42 -54.91 14.92
N ARG A 64 -18.36 -54.12 15.14
CA ARG A 64 -17.29 -54.50 16.09
C ARG A 64 -16.58 -53.28 16.65
N LYS A 65 -16.82 -53.00 17.94
CA LYS A 65 -16.06 -52.01 18.72
C LYS A 65 -14.59 -52.45 18.81
N ARG A 66 -13.64 -51.52 18.64
CA ARG A 66 -12.28 -51.66 19.20
C ARG A 66 -12.00 -50.52 20.17
N ARG A 67 -11.96 -50.88 21.45
CA ARG A 67 -11.44 -50.05 22.56
C ARG A 67 -9.92 -50.15 22.59
N SER A 68 -9.30 -49.40 23.52
CA SER A 68 -7.93 -49.54 24.04
C SER A 68 -6.85 -48.71 23.30
N LYS A 69 -5.84 -48.17 23.99
CA LYS A 69 -5.67 -47.99 25.46
C LYS A 69 -4.71 -46.83 25.71
N SER A 70 -4.92 -46.08 26.79
CA SER A 70 -3.92 -45.12 27.27
C SER A 70 -2.67 -45.86 27.77
N ARG A 71 -1.49 -45.28 27.52
CA ARG A 71 -0.23 -45.70 28.14
C ARG A 71 0.54 -44.48 28.62
N ARG A 72 0.44 -44.18 29.92
CA ARG A 72 1.47 -43.41 30.63
C ARG A 72 2.79 -44.20 30.58
N ARG A 73 3.91 -43.52 30.34
CA ARG A 73 5.23 -43.92 30.84
C ARG A 73 5.96 -42.67 31.34
N SER A 74 6.88 -42.88 32.27
CA SER A 74 7.48 -41.85 33.13
C SER A 74 9.01 -41.87 33.03
N LYS A 75 9.67 -41.06 33.88
CA LYS A 75 11.12 -40.76 33.96
C LYS A 75 11.56 -39.63 33.01
N SER A 76 12.44 -38.71 33.40
CA SER A 76 12.99 -38.43 34.75
C SER A 76 13.64 -37.04 34.81
N ALA A 77 13.49 -36.35 35.94
CA ALA A 77 14.19 -35.08 36.18
C ALA A 77 15.66 -35.29 36.61
N ARG A 78 16.53 -34.31 36.33
CA ARG A 78 17.85 -34.12 36.95
C ARG A 78 17.98 -32.66 37.46
N ARG A 79 19.01 -32.41 38.28
CA ARG A 79 19.06 -31.33 39.29
C ARG A 79 19.56 -29.96 38.80
N SER A 80 19.12 -28.94 39.57
CA SER A 80 19.60 -27.57 39.78
C SER A 80 21.14 -27.43 40.02
N PRO A 81 21.72 -26.21 39.96
CA PRO A 81 21.68 -25.21 41.08
C PRO A 81 21.29 -23.76 40.63
N ILE A 82 20.62 -22.89 41.42
CA ILE A 82 21.10 -22.03 42.56
C ILE A 82 22.18 -21.02 42.07
N ARG A 83 22.08 -19.67 42.15
CA ARG A 83 21.70 -18.65 43.20
C ARG A 83 21.50 -17.25 42.50
N PRO A 84 21.25 -16.10 43.19
CA PRO A 84 20.84 -15.86 44.57
C PRO A 84 19.54 -15.03 44.73
N VAL A 85 19.10 -14.82 45.97
CA VAL A 85 18.02 -13.88 46.37
C VAL A 85 18.64 -12.68 47.09
N TRP A 86 18.07 -11.49 46.89
CA TRP A 86 18.14 -10.37 47.83
C TRP A 86 16.71 -9.98 48.26
N GLY A 87 16.54 -9.52 49.51
CA GLY A 87 15.24 -9.10 50.04
C GLY A 87 15.32 -8.44 51.42
N ARG A 88 14.33 -7.56 51.69
CA ARG A 88 13.99 -6.71 52.86
C ARG A 88 13.46 -5.37 52.29
N GLY A 89 12.48 -4.65 52.83
CA GLY A 89 11.49 -4.91 53.88
C GLY A 89 10.05 -4.69 53.36
N SER A 90 8.98 -4.94 54.12
CA SER A 90 8.32 -4.00 55.07
C SER A 90 7.90 -2.65 54.45
N GLU A 91 6.66 -2.14 54.62
CA GLU A 91 5.60 -2.53 55.56
C GLU A 91 4.16 -2.29 55.03
N ARG A 92 3.15 -2.02 55.89
CA ARG A 92 1.70 -2.08 55.59
C ARG A 92 1.01 -0.70 55.54
N GLY A 93 -0.15 -0.64 54.87
CA GLY A 93 -1.09 0.50 54.83
C GLY A 93 -1.57 0.70 53.38
N SER A 94 -2.84 0.46 52.97
CA SER A 94 -4.15 0.87 53.50
C SER A 94 -4.39 2.38 53.45
N GLU A 95 -5.04 2.86 52.39
CA GLU A 95 -6.40 3.43 52.48
C GLU A 95 -7.02 3.73 51.09
N ARG A 96 -8.27 4.23 51.08
CA ARG A 96 -9.00 4.62 49.85
C ARG A 96 -8.95 6.13 49.67
N GLY A 97 -8.76 6.61 48.43
CA GLY A 97 -8.88 8.03 48.11
C GLY A 97 -9.29 8.26 46.66
N SER A 98 -10.42 8.96 46.45
CA SER A 98 -10.86 9.43 45.14
C SER A 98 -10.18 10.77 44.80
N GLY A 99 -9.57 10.86 43.62
CA GLY A 99 -8.86 12.07 43.17
C GLY A 99 -9.02 12.32 41.68
N ILE A 100 -9.97 13.16 41.30
CA ILE A 100 -10.15 13.62 39.90
C ILE A 100 -9.09 14.68 39.61
N SER A 101 -7.96 14.26 39.05
CA SER A 101 -6.85 15.14 38.68
C SER A 101 -6.95 15.55 37.21
N ARG A 102 -7.17 16.85 36.96
CA ARG A 102 -7.22 17.44 35.60
C ARG A 102 -5.88 17.26 34.88
N VAL A 103 -5.86 16.50 33.80
CA VAL A 103 -4.70 16.42 32.89
C VAL A 103 -4.59 17.76 32.13
N ARG A 104 -3.66 18.62 32.56
CA ARG A 104 -3.18 19.72 31.72
C ARG A 104 -2.39 19.15 30.54
N GLY A 105 -2.46 19.82 29.39
CA GLY A 105 -1.79 19.36 28.18
C GLY A 105 -0.28 19.25 28.35
N SER A 106 0.27 18.08 28.05
CA SER A 106 1.71 17.91 27.78
C SER A 106 1.92 18.10 26.28
N GLU A 107 2.79 19.04 25.95
CA GLU A 107 3.53 19.04 24.70
C GLU A 107 4.32 17.72 24.61
N ARG A 108 4.41 17.14 23.41
CA ARG A 108 5.00 15.81 23.16
C ARG A 108 5.92 15.90 21.96
N GLY A 109 7.04 15.17 21.99
CA GLY A 109 7.92 14.97 20.83
C GLY A 109 9.40 15.35 21.02
N SER A 110 9.84 15.87 22.17
CA SER A 110 11.27 16.04 22.42
C SER A 110 11.93 14.71 22.82
N GLU A 111 12.92 14.28 22.04
CA GLU A 111 13.84 13.17 22.35
C GLU A 111 14.44 13.33 23.77
N PRO A 112 14.67 12.25 24.55
CA PRO A 112 15.10 12.36 25.94
C PRO A 112 16.49 12.98 26.06
N LYS A 113 16.50 14.30 26.30
CA LYS A 113 17.71 15.10 26.52
C LYS A 113 18.53 14.48 27.64
N LEU A 114 19.82 14.20 27.36
CA LEU A 114 20.77 13.74 28.36
C LEU A 114 20.76 14.69 29.57
N PRO A 115 20.81 14.18 30.81
CA PRO A 115 20.81 15.03 31.99
C PRO A 115 22.03 15.95 31.99
N SER A 116 21.90 17.15 32.56
CA SER A 116 22.91 18.22 32.44
C SER A 116 24.32 17.81 32.89
N TYR A 117 24.45 16.94 33.90
CA TYR A 117 25.74 16.41 34.34
C TYR A 117 26.42 15.49 33.31
N ALA A 118 25.64 14.79 32.47
CA ALA A 118 26.19 13.96 31.39
C ALA A 118 26.63 14.83 30.20
N LEU A 119 25.88 15.88 29.88
CA LEU A 119 26.24 16.86 28.84
C LEU A 119 27.56 17.58 29.17
N ALA A 120 27.83 17.87 30.45
CA ALA A 120 29.07 18.53 30.90
C ALA A 120 30.37 17.77 30.61
N HIS A 121 30.31 16.48 30.24
CA HIS A 121 31.47 15.65 29.90
C HIS A 121 31.55 15.28 28.41
N ILE A 122 30.62 15.76 27.58
CA ILE A 122 30.62 15.55 26.13
C ILE A 122 31.23 16.79 25.48
N SER A 123 32.24 16.61 24.62
CA SER A 123 32.84 17.75 23.90
C SER A 123 31.82 18.38 22.95
N GLN A 124 31.94 19.70 22.71
CA GLN A 124 31.03 20.39 21.80
C GLN A 124 31.02 19.72 20.41
N ALA A 125 32.19 19.32 19.89
CA ALA A 125 32.29 18.58 18.63
C ALA A 125 31.55 17.22 18.62
N ALA A 126 31.46 16.53 19.77
CA ALA A 126 30.68 15.29 19.88
C ALA A 126 29.17 15.56 20.03
N LEU A 127 28.78 16.69 20.64
CA LEU A 127 27.41 17.18 20.63
C LEU A 127 26.97 17.61 19.23
N ASP A 128 27.80 18.36 18.52
CA ASP A 128 27.58 18.80 17.14
C ASP A 128 27.50 17.60 16.19
N ALA A 129 28.38 16.61 16.33
CA ALA A 129 28.34 15.37 15.54
C ALA A 129 27.12 14.47 15.86
N TYR A 130 26.57 14.54 17.08
CA TYR A 130 25.33 13.85 17.45
C TYR A 130 24.08 14.59 16.94
N GLN A 131 24.13 15.93 16.84
CA GLN A 131 23.05 16.77 16.32
C GLN A 131 23.11 16.97 14.79
N ALA A 132 24.22 16.59 14.16
CA ALA A 132 24.40 16.69 12.72
C ALA A 132 23.35 15.87 11.95
N PRO A 133 22.78 16.39 10.85
CA PRO A 133 21.86 15.61 10.03
C PRO A 133 22.60 14.41 9.42
N THR A 134 22.00 13.23 9.52
CA THR A 134 22.57 11.98 8.99
C THR A 134 22.37 11.82 7.49
N GLU A 135 21.61 12.74 6.89
CA GLU A 135 21.28 12.80 5.48
C GLU A 135 21.46 14.22 4.94
N GLU A 136 21.66 14.36 3.63
CA GLU A 136 21.62 15.69 3.00
C GLU A 136 20.21 16.32 3.11
N PRO A 137 20.09 17.62 3.41
CA PRO A 137 18.80 18.30 3.50
C PRO A 137 18.02 18.29 2.18
N ARG A 138 16.67 18.29 2.27
CA ARG A 138 15.76 18.26 1.11
C ARG A 138 16.04 19.31 0.03
N CYS A 139 16.50 20.50 0.42
CA CYS A 139 16.85 21.59 -0.49
C CYS A 139 18.14 21.34 -1.31
N LYS A 140 18.92 20.31 -0.97
CA LYS A 140 20.06 19.82 -1.76
C LYS A 140 19.67 18.64 -2.65
N THR A 141 18.79 17.76 -2.17
CA THR A 141 18.36 16.55 -2.91
C THR A 141 17.21 16.79 -3.89
N GLY A 142 16.51 17.92 -3.75
CA GLY A 142 15.32 18.24 -4.55
C GLY A 142 14.02 17.60 -4.04
N LEU A 143 14.00 17.04 -2.82
CA LEU A 143 12.83 16.33 -2.27
C LEU A 143 11.70 17.30 -1.89
N VAL A 144 10.78 17.52 -2.83
CA VAL A 144 9.46 18.14 -2.59
C VAL A 144 8.49 17.06 -2.12
N LEU A 145 7.85 17.22 -0.95
CA LEU A 145 6.94 16.21 -0.38
C LEU A 145 5.57 16.23 -1.07
N LEU A 146 4.78 15.15 -0.94
CA LEU A 146 3.41 15.15 -1.49
C LEU A 146 2.51 16.22 -0.87
N GLY A 147 2.67 16.52 0.42
CA GLY A 147 2.00 17.64 1.08
C GLY A 147 2.51 19.02 0.67
N ASP A 148 3.63 19.10 -0.06
CA ASP A 148 4.16 20.33 -0.67
C ASP A 148 3.63 20.48 -2.12
N LEU A 149 3.53 19.37 -2.88
CA LEU A 149 2.96 19.34 -4.22
C LEU A 149 1.44 19.57 -4.24
N CYS A 150 0.70 18.96 -3.33
CA CYS A 150 -0.78 18.96 -3.32
C CYS A 150 -1.40 20.22 -2.66
N GLN A 151 -0.72 21.38 -2.72
CA GLN A 151 -1.18 22.61 -2.05
C GLN A 151 -2.06 23.49 -2.96
N GLY A 152 -3.36 23.21 -2.99
CA GLY A 152 -4.36 24.06 -3.66
C GLY A 152 -5.63 24.25 -2.82
N PRO A 153 -6.37 25.36 -2.99
CA PRO A 153 -7.55 25.70 -2.17
C PRO A 153 -8.78 24.79 -2.39
N LYS A 154 -8.67 23.79 -3.28
CA LYS A 154 -9.67 22.72 -3.50
C LYS A 154 -9.07 21.32 -3.35
N VAL A 155 -7.79 21.20 -2.95
CA VAL A 155 -7.05 19.95 -2.88
C VAL A 155 -7.03 19.45 -1.43
N ALA A 156 -7.10 18.14 -1.25
CA ALA A 156 -7.28 17.54 0.06
C ALA A 156 -5.97 17.52 0.86
N ARG A 157 -6.03 17.93 2.14
CA ARG A 157 -4.85 18.28 2.94
C ARG A 157 -4.16 17.07 3.57
N TRP A 158 -2.95 16.78 3.11
CA TRP A 158 -2.05 15.80 3.70
C TRP A 158 -1.66 16.17 5.15
N THR A 159 -1.62 15.16 6.03
CA THR A 159 -1.26 15.26 7.44
C THR A 159 -0.08 14.35 7.72
N TYR A 160 1.08 14.93 8.03
CA TYR A 160 2.30 14.19 8.35
C TYR A 160 2.40 13.94 9.85
N ILE A 161 2.60 12.68 10.24
CA ILE A 161 2.88 12.28 11.62
C ILE A 161 4.39 12.24 11.88
N LEU A 162 5.18 11.87 10.86
CA LEU A 162 6.64 11.85 10.91
C LEU A 162 7.18 12.96 10.01
N LYS A 163 8.02 13.83 10.60
CA LYS A 163 8.79 14.88 9.94
C LYS A 163 10.19 14.96 10.54
N ASP A 164 11.05 14.01 10.18
CA ASP A 164 12.45 14.03 10.56
C ASP A 164 13.28 14.61 9.40
N GLU A 165 13.45 15.93 9.39
CA GLU A 165 14.27 16.62 8.39
C GLU A 165 15.77 16.26 8.51
N ALA A 166 16.25 15.88 9.70
CA ALA A 166 17.66 15.54 9.94
C ALA A 166 18.05 14.17 9.38
N ARG A 167 17.10 13.22 9.36
CA ARG A 167 17.22 11.92 8.68
C ARG A 167 16.49 11.88 7.33
N ARG A 168 15.95 13.01 6.85
CA ARG A 168 15.16 13.12 5.59
C ARG A 168 14.04 12.05 5.52
N CYS A 169 13.37 11.78 6.65
CA CYS A 169 12.32 10.76 6.76
C CYS A 169 10.94 11.39 7.03
N PHE A 170 9.97 11.04 6.19
CA PHE A 170 8.61 11.58 6.29
C PHE A 170 7.57 10.48 6.13
N ALA A 171 6.49 10.58 6.91
CA ALA A 171 5.31 9.74 6.73
C ALA A 171 4.05 10.54 7.04
N GLY A 172 3.06 10.41 6.16
CA GLY A 172 1.81 11.15 6.24
C GLY A 172 0.65 10.42 5.60
N TYR A 173 -0.55 10.89 5.91
CA TYR A 173 -1.79 10.36 5.38
C TYR A 173 -2.73 11.48 4.92
N LEU A 174 -3.63 11.12 4.04
CA LEU A 174 -4.74 11.93 3.60
C LEU A 174 -6.02 11.13 3.86
N LYS A 175 -6.96 11.72 4.61
CA LYS A 175 -8.27 11.09 4.84
C LYS A 175 -9.05 10.96 3.54
N SER A 176 -9.76 9.84 3.42
CA SER A 176 -10.42 9.35 2.21
C SER A 176 -11.04 10.47 1.35
N PRO A 177 -10.47 10.74 0.16
CA PRO A 177 -11.02 11.72 -0.78
C PRO A 177 -12.13 11.15 -1.67
N PHE A 178 -12.54 9.90 -1.44
CA PHE A 178 -13.47 9.15 -2.28
C PHE A 178 -14.86 9.01 -1.63
N SER A 179 -15.89 8.79 -2.44
CA SER A 179 -17.21 8.40 -1.94
C SER A 179 -17.21 6.96 -1.42
N LYS A 180 -18.16 6.61 -0.56
CA LYS A 180 -18.32 5.24 -0.04
C LYS A 180 -18.55 4.22 -1.16
N GLU A 181 -19.24 4.64 -2.20
CA GLU A 181 -19.53 3.86 -3.40
C GLU A 181 -18.25 3.61 -4.20
N GLN A 182 -17.38 4.62 -4.33
CA GLN A 182 -16.05 4.45 -4.94
C GLN A 182 -15.18 3.48 -4.13
N CYS A 183 -15.08 3.66 -2.81
CA CYS A 183 -14.34 2.74 -1.93
C CYS A 183 -14.88 1.30 -2.02
N PHE A 184 -16.21 1.13 -2.02
CA PHE A 184 -16.83 -0.18 -2.18
C PHE A 184 -16.50 -0.84 -3.53
N GLN A 185 -16.56 -0.09 -4.65
CA GLN A 185 -16.19 -0.63 -5.96
C GLN A 185 -14.69 -0.94 -6.05
N PHE A 186 -13.81 -0.08 -5.51
CA PHE A 186 -12.37 -0.37 -5.42
C PHE A 186 -12.09 -1.61 -4.57
N TYR A 187 -12.71 -1.73 -3.40
CA TYR A 187 -12.58 -2.89 -2.52
C TYR A 187 -13.03 -4.16 -3.25
N LYS A 188 -14.26 -4.17 -3.79
CA LYS A 188 -14.83 -5.33 -4.48
C LYS A 188 -13.96 -5.77 -5.66
N THR A 189 -13.51 -4.81 -6.48
CA THR A 189 -12.77 -5.10 -7.70
C THR A 189 -11.35 -5.56 -7.40
N ALA A 190 -10.69 -4.98 -6.40
CA ALA A 190 -9.39 -5.46 -5.91
C ALA A 190 -9.51 -6.82 -5.19
N TYR A 191 -10.62 -7.11 -4.50
CA TYR A 191 -10.86 -8.40 -3.85
C TYR A 191 -11.09 -9.51 -4.89
N ASP A 192 -12.06 -9.34 -5.79
CA ASP A 192 -12.45 -10.34 -6.80
C ASP A 192 -11.40 -10.48 -7.92
N GLY A 193 -10.74 -9.38 -8.29
CA GLY A 193 -9.83 -9.29 -9.43
C GLY A 193 -8.37 -9.63 -9.14
N THR A 194 -8.03 -10.00 -7.90
CA THR A 194 -6.66 -10.34 -7.47
C THR A 194 -6.49 -11.82 -7.22
N SER A 195 -5.46 -12.42 -7.81
CA SER A 195 -5.11 -13.84 -7.68
C SER A 195 -4.46 -14.18 -6.32
N TRP A 196 -5.08 -13.83 -5.20
CA TRP A 196 -4.49 -13.86 -3.85
C TRP A 196 -3.68 -15.13 -3.52
N LYS A 197 -2.41 -14.94 -3.16
CA LYS A 197 -1.54 -16.01 -2.65
C LYS A 197 -1.42 -15.90 -1.13
N ARG A 198 -1.10 -17.02 -0.48
CA ARG A 198 -0.74 -17.05 0.94
C ARG A 198 0.38 -18.08 1.15
N PRO A 199 1.66 -17.67 1.12
CA PRO A 199 2.77 -18.53 1.51
C PRO A 199 2.57 -19.11 2.91
N ARG A 200 3.21 -20.23 3.21
CA ARG A 200 3.24 -20.75 4.60
C ARG A 200 3.81 -19.66 5.52
N ASP A 201 3.27 -19.62 6.73
CA ASP A 201 3.67 -18.70 7.80
C ASP A 201 3.38 -17.20 7.54
N MET A 202 2.81 -16.84 6.39
CA MET A 202 2.31 -15.48 6.13
C MET A 202 0.88 -15.28 6.66
N PRO A 203 0.63 -14.41 7.66
CA PRO A 203 -0.69 -14.25 8.30
C PRO A 203 -1.70 -13.40 7.51
N ARG A 204 -1.43 -13.14 6.23
CA ARG A 204 -2.20 -12.26 5.34
C ARG A 204 -2.17 -12.80 3.91
N GLY A 205 -3.17 -12.47 3.09
CA GLY A 205 -3.09 -12.66 1.64
C GLY A 205 -2.14 -11.62 1.02
N THR A 206 -1.45 -12.00 -0.05
CA THR A 206 -0.54 -11.12 -0.79
C THR A 206 -0.67 -11.34 -2.30
N ALA A 207 -0.42 -10.29 -3.08
CA ALA A 207 -0.17 -10.37 -4.51
C ALA A 207 0.87 -9.33 -4.93
N TRP A 208 1.60 -9.61 -6.00
CA TRP A 208 2.59 -8.70 -6.58
C TRP A 208 2.20 -8.38 -8.01
N MET A 209 2.05 -7.10 -8.32
CA MET A 209 1.68 -6.64 -9.65
C MET A 209 2.65 -5.58 -10.16
N VAL A 210 2.87 -5.57 -11.48
CA VAL A 210 3.85 -4.68 -12.12
C VAL A 210 3.31 -4.09 -13.42
N ALA A 211 3.84 -2.93 -13.80
CA ALA A 211 3.57 -2.34 -15.11
C ALA A 211 4.07 -3.24 -16.26
N LYS A 212 3.40 -3.11 -17.39
CA LYS A 212 3.62 -3.89 -18.60
C LYS A 212 5.09 -3.97 -19.02
N GLY A 213 5.57 -5.18 -19.30
CA GLY A 213 6.96 -5.44 -19.69
C GLY A 213 7.96 -5.53 -18.53
N CYS A 214 7.53 -5.32 -17.28
CA CYS A 214 8.32 -5.69 -16.11
C CYS A 214 8.14 -7.18 -15.77
N THR A 215 9.23 -7.87 -15.43
CA THR A 215 9.23 -9.29 -15.01
C THR A 215 10.09 -9.49 -13.75
N CYS A 216 9.98 -8.57 -12.79
CA CYS A 216 10.73 -8.62 -11.54
C CYS A 216 9.85 -9.18 -10.42
N SER A 217 10.17 -10.37 -9.94
CA SER A 217 9.52 -10.99 -8.77
C SER A 217 9.86 -10.24 -7.47
N TYR A 218 8.89 -10.13 -6.57
CA TYR A 218 9.05 -9.45 -5.29
C TYR A 218 9.47 -10.42 -4.19
N ARG A 219 10.50 -10.07 -3.43
CA ARG A 219 11.11 -10.95 -2.42
C ARG A 219 10.99 -10.33 -1.03
N TYR A 220 10.17 -10.94 -0.18
CA TYR A 220 9.91 -10.47 1.18
C TYR A 220 9.83 -11.63 2.18
N GLY A 221 10.51 -11.50 3.32
CA GLY A 221 10.43 -12.47 4.43
C GLY A 221 10.88 -13.90 4.07
N GLY A 222 11.74 -14.06 3.05
CA GLY A 222 12.13 -15.38 2.52
C GLY A 222 11.15 -16.00 1.52
N HIS A 223 10.05 -15.32 1.19
CA HIS A 223 9.15 -15.69 0.12
C HIS A 223 9.45 -14.92 -1.17
N GLU A 224 9.20 -15.54 -2.31
CA GLU A 224 9.27 -14.91 -3.64
C GLU A 224 7.87 -14.92 -4.27
N MET A 225 7.46 -13.76 -4.78
CA MET A 225 6.16 -13.49 -5.37
C MET A 225 6.33 -13.15 -6.85
N GLU A 226 5.88 -14.06 -7.71
CA GLU A 226 5.90 -13.84 -9.15
C GLU A 226 5.02 -12.64 -9.56
N PRO A 227 5.43 -11.86 -10.58
CA PRO A 227 4.72 -10.66 -11.00
C PRO A 227 3.51 -10.97 -11.89
N GLU A 228 2.36 -10.38 -11.56
CA GLU A 228 1.19 -10.32 -12.45
C GLU A 228 1.17 -8.93 -13.15
N GLU A 229 0.95 -8.85 -14.47
CA GLU A 229 0.87 -7.55 -15.18
C GLU A 229 -0.38 -6.79 -14.69
N TYR A 230 -0.26 -5.46 -14.51
CA TYR A 230 -1.35 -4.60 -14.05
C TYR A 230 -2.66 -4.84 -14.83
N PRO A 231 -3.71 -5.41 -14.21
CA PRO A 231 -4.99 -5.62 -14.86
C PRO A 231 -5.70 -4.27 -15.10
N PRO A 232 -6.66 -4.17 -16.04
CA PRO A 232 -7.35 -2.93 -16.36
C PRO A 232 -7.94 -2.21 -15.13
N TRP A 233 -8.47 -2.97 -14.16
CA TRP A 233 -9.02 -2.41 -12.92
C TRP A 233 -7.97 -1.74 -12.02
N MET A 234 -6.71 -2.20 -12.04
CA MET A 234 -5.62 -1.55 -11.31
C MET A 234 -5.37 -0.16 -11.89
N LEU A 235 -5.35 -0.05 -13.22
CA LEU A 235 -5.19 1.21 -13.93
C LEU A 235 -6.38 2.17 -13.71
N GLU A 236 -7.58 1.64 -13.45
CA GLU A 236 -8.76 2.44 -13.08
C GLU A 236 -8.67 2.98 -11.64
N ILE A 237 -8.26 2.15 -10.67
CA ILE A 237 -7.99 2.61 -9.29
C ILE A 237 -6.86 3.65 -9.30
N MET A 238 -5.78 3.42 -10.04
CA MET A 238 -4.68 4.37 -10.18
C MET A 238 -5.15 5.69 -10.82
N ARG A 239 -5.98 5.65 -11.86
CA ARG A 239 -6.55 6.86 -12.49
C ARG A 239 -7.36 7.71 -11.52
N ALA A 240 -8.03 7.09 -10.54
CA ALA A 240 -8.76 7.80 -9.50
C ALA A 240 -7.87 8.30 -8.34
N ALA A 241 -6.84 7.53 -7.96
CA ALA A 241 -6.03 7.80 -6.78
C ALA A 241 -4.81 8.70 -7.03
N MET A 242 -4.13 8.54 -8.17
CA MET A 242 -2.84 9.21 -8.47
C MET A 242 -2.91 10.75 -8.47
N PRO A 243 -4.00 11.42 -8.90
CA PRO A 243 -4.14 12.87 -8.75
C PRO A 243 -4.08 13.37 -7.29
N PHE A 244 -4.54 12.59 -6.30
CA PHE A 244 -4.46 12.97 -4.88
C PHE A 244 -3.04 12.82 -4.29
N PHE A 245 -2.17 12.09 -4.99
CA PHE A 245 -0.73 12.02 -4.76
C PHE A 245 0.05 13.01 -5.66
N GLY A 246 -0.62 13.92 -6.38
CA GLY A 246 0.01 14.91 -7.25
C GLY A 246 0.59 14.34 -8.56
N LEU A 247 0.16 13.14 -8.98
CA LEU A 247 0.66 12.43 -10.16
C LEU A 247 -0.42 12.40 -11.25
N GLU A 248 -0.57 13.51 -11.96
CA GLU A 248 -1.62 13.67 -12.97
C GLU A 248 -1.34 12.85 -14.24
N GLN A 249 -0.06 12.67 -14.63
CA GLN A 249 0.30 12.03 -15.89
C GLN A 249 0.60 10.54 -15.69
N ALA A 250 0.04 9.68 -16.55
CA ALA A 250 0.22 8.23 -16.44
C ALA A 250 1.67 7.74 -16.64
N ALA A 251 2.56 8.59 -17.15
CA ALA A 251 4.00 8.33 -17.24
C ALA A 251 4.75 8.51 -15.90
N GLU A 252 4.18 9.28 -14.97
CA GLU A 252 4.75 9.54 -13.64
C GLU A 252 4.36 8.45 -12.62
N TRP A 253 3.34 7.65 -12.96
CA TRP A 253 2.73 6.67 -12.05
C TRP A 253 3.70 5.56 -11.62
N PRO A 254 3.55 5.02 -10.38
CA PRO A 254 4.39 3.95 -9.89
C PRO A 254 4.23 2.66 -10.69
N ASN A 255 5.35 2.06 -11.07
CA ASN A 255 5.42 0.93 -11.99
C ASN A 255 5.28 -0.46 -11.31
N SER A 256 5.04 -0.51 -10.00
CA SER A 256 4.87 -1.76 -9.26
C SER A 256 3.99 -1.61 -8.00
N CYS A 257 3.27 -2.65 -7.60
CA CYS A 257 2.33 -2.64 -6.46
C CYS A 257 2.30 -3.97 -5.71
N ASN A 258 2.46 -3.95 -4.38
CA ASN A 258 2.17 -5.08 -3.51
C ASN A 258 0.79 -4.91 -2.86
N LEU A 259 -0.12 -5.85 -3.13
CA LEU A 259 -1.43 -5.90 -2.52
C LEU A 259 -1.40 -6.82 -1.30
N ASN A 260 -2.07 -6.40 -0.24
CA ASN A 260 -2.09 -7.09 1.05
C ASN A 260 -3.55 -7.22 1.53
N LEU A 261 -4.03 -8.44 1.73
CA LEU A 261 -5.36 -8.75 2.25
C LEU A 261 -5.25 -9.23 3.69
N TYR A 262 -5.79 -8.44 4.61
CA TYR A 262 -5.88 -8.74 6.03
C TYR A 262 -7.30 -9.25 6.32
N ASP A 263 -7.54 -10.56 6.21
CA ASP A 263 -8.88 -11.17 6.36
C ASP A 263 -9.59 -10.80 7.67
N THR A 264 -8.80 -10.63 8.74
CA THR A 264 -9.28 -10.46 10.11
C THR A 264 -8.41 -9.48 10.90
N GLY A 265 -8.89 -9.07 12.08
CA GLY A 265 -8.08 -8.40 13.09
C GLY A 265 -6.80 -9.14 13.51
N GLY A 266 -6.73 -10.47 13.37
CA GLY A 266 -5.53 -11.26 13.65
C GLY A 266 -4.44 -11.18 12.57
N SER A 267 -4.84 -10.97 11.31
CA SER A 267 -3.89 -10.76 10.20
C SER A 267 -3.05 -9.52 10.44
N SER A 268 -1.74 -9.59 10.14
CA SER A 268 -0.77 -8.56 10.50
C SER A 268 0.45 -8.55 9.56
N VAL A 269 1.32 -7.57 9.73
CA VAL A 269 2.72 -7.63 9.29
C VAL A 269 3.61 -7.18 10.46
N ALA A 270 4.78 -7.80 10.60
CA ALA A 270 5.77 -7.46 11.62
C ALA A 270 6.45 -6.11 11.31
N TRP A 271 7.37 -5.69 12.19
CA TRP A 271 8.29 -4.60 11.88
C TRP A 271 9.15 -4.96 10.66
N HIS A 272 9.20 -4.06 9.69
CA HIS A 272 9.98 -4.16 8.46
C HIS A 272 10.16 -2.77 7.84
N ALA A 273 11.05 -2.66 6.85
CA ALA A 273 11.10 -1.53 5.94
C ALA A 273 10.90 -2.04 4.51
N ASP A 274 10.39 -1.19 3.62
CA ASP A 274 10.28 -1.45 2.17
C ASP A 274 11.65 -1.24 1.51
N ASP A 275 12.60 -2.07 1.94
CA ASP A 275 14.03 -1.86 1.78
C ASP A 275 14.66 -2.68 0.64
N GLU A 276 13.82 -3.35 -0.14
CA GLU A 276 14.21 -4.31 -1.15
C GLU A 276 15.00 -3.66 -2.28
N ALA A 277 15.96 -4.43 -2.82
CA ALA A 277 16.88 -3.96 -3.86
C ALA A 277 16.18 -3.36 -5.09
N LEU A 278 14.94 -3.80 -5.41
CA LEU A 278 14.11 -3.28 -6.50
C LEU A 278 13.85 -1.77 -6.39
N PHE A 279 13.62 -1.26 -5.17
CA PHE A 279 13.22 0.13 -4.89
C PHE A 279 14.40 1.01 -4.47
N ASN A 280 15.54 0.40 -4.12
CA ASN A 280 16.78 1.05 -3.71
C ASN A 280 16.68 1.97 -2.46
N GLY A 281 15.60 1.89 -1.68
CA GLY A 281 15.23 2.83 -0.60
C GLY A 281 16.18 2.93 0.60
N LYS A 282 17.26 2.12 0.66
CA LYS A 282 18.38 2.31 1.61
C LYS A 282 19.41 3.35 1.15
N PHE A 283 19.39 3.71 -0.14
CA PHE A 283 20.49 4.42 -0.81
C PHE A 283 20.05 5.69 -1.56
N GLN A 284 18.76 5.95 -1.68
CA GLN A 284 18.19 7.12 -2.33
C GLN A 284 16.83 7.49 -1.71
N ASP A 285 16.34 8.71 -1.97
CA ASP A 285 14.96 9.07 -1.64
C ASP A 285 14.00 8.11 -2.35
N ALA A 286 13.13 7.46 -1.57
CA ALA A 286 12.05 6.63 -2.07
C ALA A 286 10.71 7.31 -1.76
N ARG A 287 9.73 7.15 -2.67
CA ARG A 287 8.33 7.51 -2.43
C ARG A 287 7.48 6.26 -2.53
N ILE A 288 6.66 6.05 -1.52
CA ILE A 288 5.77 4.89 -1.41
C ILE A 288 4.36 5.41 -1.24
N LEU A 289 3.42 4.90 -2.04
CA LEU A 289 2.03 5.31 -2.04
C LEU A 289 1.17 4.16 -1.54
N SER A 290 0.20 4.42 -0.67
CA SER A 290 -0.70 3.41 -0.11
C SER A 290 -2.15 3.86 -0.20
N LEU A 291 -3.03 2.94 -0.62
CA LEU A 291 -4.48 3.05 -0.51
C LEU A 291 -4.99 1.94 0.42
N SER A 292 -5.75 2.32 1.44
CA SER A 292 -6.46 1.42 2.34
C SER A 292 -7.92 1.27 1.94
N LEU A 293 -8.47 0.06 2.01
CA LEU A 293 -9.86 -0.25 1.67
C LEU A 293 -10.43 -1.26 2.66
N GLY A 294 -11.69 -1.11 3.07
CA GLY A 294 -12.31 -1.92 4.11
C GLY A 294 -11.96 -1.43 5.53
N VAL A 295 -11.77 -2.36 6.47
CA VAL A 295 -11.74 -2.01 7.90
C VAL A 295 -10.53 -1.16 8.29
N GLN A 296 -10.74 -0.23 9.23
CA GLN A 296 -9.66 0.61 9.74
C GLN A 296 -8.62 -0.23 10.49
N ARG A 297 -7.33 -0.03 10.16
CA ARG A 297 -6.20 -0.61 10.90
C ARG A 297 -5.20 0.47 11.30
N THR A 298 -4.54 0.26 12.43
CA THR A 298 -3.40 1.08 12.85
C THR A 298 -2.17 0.69 12.05
N PHE A 299 -1.45 1.69 11.55
CA PHE A 299 -0.14 1.58 10.93
C PHE A 299 0.85 2.31 11.84
N GLU A 300 1.83 1.58 12.35
CA GLU A 300 2.81 2.07 13.33
C GLU A 300 4.19 2.24 12.67
N LEU A 301 4.97 3.24 13.10
CA LEU A 301 6.36 3.46 12.72
C LEU A 301 7.27 3.56 13.95
N ARG A 302 8.53 3.15 13.80
CA ARG A 302 9.60 3.36 14.79
C ARG A 302 10.97 3.55 14.10
N PRO A 303 11.94 4.23 14.73
CA PRO A 303 13.31 4.25 14.24
C PRO A 303 13.93 2.84 14.32
N ASN A 304 14.63 2.40 13.27
CA ASN A 304 15.13 1.02 13.17
C ASN A 304 16.39 0.73 14.01
N PHE A 305 17.12 1.77 14.41
CA PHE A 305 18.32 1.69 15.25
C PHE A 305 18.02 1.49 16.75
N GLN A 306 16.75 1.30 17.13
CA GLN A 306 16.31 1.07 18.50
C GLN A 306 15.51 -0.25 18.61
N SER A 307 16.20 -1.37 18.82
CA SER A 307 15.61 -2.73 18.74
C SER A 307 14.36 -2.94 19.60
N ASP A 308 14.36 -2.40 20.82
CA ASP A 308 13.29 -2.55 21.81
C ASP A 308 12.31 -1.35 21.84
N SER A 309 12.46 -0.39 20.93
CA SER A 309 11.55 0.76 20.88
C SER A 309 10.14 0.35 20.49
N LYS A 310 9.19 0.91 21.24
CA LYS A 310 7.78 0.97 20.88
C LYS A 310 7.60 1.82 19.61
N ALA A 311 6.42 1.77 19.00
CA ALA A 311 6.06 2.74 17.97
C ALA A 311 6.29 4.17 18.49
N SER A 312 7.04 4.97 17.75
CA SER A 312 7.16 6.41 18.02
C SER A 312 5.94 7.14 17.49
N GLU A 313 5.53 6.79 16.26
CA GLU A 313 4.43 7.41 15.52
C GLU A 313 3.43 6.37 15.03
N TRP A 314 2.16 6.76 14.87
CA TRP A 314 1.14 5.90 14.27
C TRP A 314 0.04 6.70 13.56
N MET A 315 -0.60 6.06 12.58
CA MET A 315 -1.79 6.56 11.89
C MET A 315 -2.86 5.46 11.86
N ASN A 316 -4.13 5.87 11.88
CA ASN A 316 -5.26 4.96 11.69
C ASN A 316 -5.80 5.15 10.27
N LEU A 317 -5.66 4.12 9.44
CA LEU A 317 -6.00 4.12 8.02
C LEU A 317 -7.27 3.29 7.79
N GLY A 318 -8.35 3.96 7.41
CA GLY A 318 -9.68 3.43 7.10
C GLY A 318 -9.98 3.32 5.62
N ASP A 319 -11.26 3.25 5.29
CA ASP A 319 -11.76 2.96 3.94
C ASP A 319 -11.57 4.14 2.97
N GLY A 320 -10.69 3.96 1.99
CA GLY A 320 -10.25 4.97 1.04
C GLY A 320 -9.13 5.90 1.53
N ASP A 321 -8.65 5.74 2.77
CA ASP A 321 -7.54 6.57 3.28
C ASP A 321 -6.25 6.31 2.48
N LEU A 322 -5.60 7.40 2.09
CA LEU A 322 -4.32 7.40 1.40
C LEU A 322 -3.18 7.62 2.39
N CYS A 323 -2.04 6.98 2.15
CA CYS A 323 -0.83 7.07 2.99
C CYS A 323 0.41 7.20 2.10
N THR A 324 1.43 7.89 2.60
CA THR A 324 2.75 7.93 1.97
C THR A 324 3.88 7.83 2.99
N MET A 325 4.97 7.19 2.55
CA MET A 325 6.29 7.25 3.20
C MET A 325 7.27 7.81 2.17
N GLU A 326 8.08 8.79 2.58
CA GLU A 326 8.89 9.59 1.66
C GLU A 326 10.32 9.81 2.18
N GLY A 327 11.21 10.02 1.23
CA GLY A 327 12.62 10.29 1.45
C GLY A 327 13.38 9.04 1.86
N MET A 328 14.27 9.18 2.85
CA MET A 328 15.10 8.09 3.37
C MET A 328 14.37 7.23 4.42
N ALA A 329 13.03 7.27 4.48
CA ALA A 329 12.22 6.56 5.47
C ALA A 329 12.58 5.07 5.57
N GLN A 330 12.81 4.38 4.44
CA GLN A 330 13.13 2.94 4.42
C GLN A 330 14.59 2.61 4.80
N LYS A 331 15.43 3.63 5.04
CA LYS A 331 16.79 3.49 5.59
C LYS A 331 16.81 3.58 7.12
N HIS A 332 15.97 4.43 7.72
CA HIS A 332 16.03 4.78 9.16
C HIS A 332 14.81 4.36 9.99
N TYR A 333 13.69 4.01 9.36
CA TYR A 333 12.44 3.64 10.04
C TYR A 333 11.96 2.24 9.63
N GLU A 334 11.43 1.51 10.61
CA GLU A 334 10.58 0.34 10.39
C GLU A 334 9.11 0.74 10.56
N HIS A 335 8.23 0.03 9.89
CA HIS A 335 6.79 0.15 10.01
C HIS A 335 6.10 -1.21 10.17
N ARG A 336 4.86 -1.23 10.68
CA ARG A 336 4.06 -2.45 10.83
C ARG A 336 2.54 -2.21 10.85
N VAL A 337 1.78 -3.29 10.67
CA VAL A 337 0.33 -3.35 10.96
C VAL A 337 0.12 -4.46 12.00
N PRO A 338 -0.03 -4.13 13.30
CA PRO A 338 -0.20 -5.12 14.36
C PRO A 338 -1.57 -5.80 14.30
N PRO A 339 -1.73 -6.97 14.97
CA PRO A 339 -3.06 -7.50 15.28
C PRO A 339 -3.89 -6.48 16.07
N SER A 340 -5.18 -6.39 15.78
CA SER A 340 -6.09 -5.44 16.42
C SER A 340 -7.51 -6.01 16.52
N ASN A 341 -8.25 -5.67 17.58
CA ASN A 341 -9.62 -6.16 17.76
C ASN A 341 -10.61 -5.42 16.83
N VAL A 342 -10.70 -5.87 15.57
CA VAL A 342 -11.62 -5.35 14.55
C VAL A 342 -12.27 -6.49 13.78
N GLU A 343 -13.54 -6.29 13.39
CA GLU A 343 -14.33 -7.25 12.62
C GLU A 343 -14.37 -6.85 11.14
N GLY A 344 -14.02 -7.81 10.26
CA GLY A 344 -14.01 -7.65 8.80
C GLY A 344 -12.62 -7.49 8.17
N PRO A 345 -12.54 -7.54 6.84
CA PRO A 345 -11.28 -7.53 6.09
C PRO A 345 -10.78 -6.11 5.74
N ARG A 346 -9.46 -5.96 5.57
CA ARG A 346 -8.83 -4.78 4.94
C ARG A 346 -7.99 -5.21 3.73
N ILE A 347 -8.15 -4.53 2.61
CA ILE A 347 -7.19 -4.54 1.51
C ILE A 347 -6.28 -3.32 1.62
N ASN A 348 -5.01 -3.49 1.29
CA ASN A 348 -4.04 -2.41 1.15
C ASN A 348 -3.27 -2.58 -0.16
N LEU A 349 -3.31 -1.58 -1.03
CA LEU A 349 -2.46 -1.47 -2.21
C LEU A 349 -1.26 -0.59 -1.83
N THR A 350 -0.02 -1.11 -1.91
CA THR A 350 1.20 -0.32 -1.74
C THR A 350 1.94 -0.23 -3.07
N TRP A 351 1.88 0.92 -3.73
CA TRP A 351 2.60 1.20 -4.98
C TRP A 351 3.99 1.79 -4.73
N ARG A 352 4.96 1.39 -5.55
CA ARG A 352 6.37 1.81 -5.53
C ARG A 352 6.95 1.85 -6.94
N TRP A 353 8.04 2.59 -7.13
CA TRP A 353 8.83 2.55 -8.37
C TRP A 353 9.96 1.53 -8.24
N THR A 354 9.89 0.47 -9.03
CA THR A 354 11.03 -0.42 -9.31
C THR A 354 12.03 0.35 -10.16
N VAL A 355 13.20 0.63 -9.58
CA VAL A 355 14.34 1.33 -10.23
C VAL A 355 15.46 0.34 -10.59
N ARG A 356 15.61 -0.77 -9.85
CA ARG A 356 16.60 -1.81 -10.15
C ARG A 356 15.93 -3.07 -10.68
N HIS A 357 15.66 -3.07 -11.99
CA HIS A 357 15.15 -4.25 -12.68
C HIS A 357 16.20 -5.38 -12.76
N THR A 358 15.72 -6.64 -12.73
CA THR A 358 16.58 -7.83 -12.89
C THR A 358 17.23 -7.85 -14.29
N PRO A 359 18.43 -8.46 -14.47
CA PRO A 359 19.17 -8.36 -15.74
C PRO A 359 18.45 -8.88 -16.99
N ARG A 360 17.44 -9.74 -16.82
CA ARG A 360 16.60 -10.32 -17.89
C ARG A 360 15.27 -9.59 -18.11
N CYS A 361 14.92 -8.64 -17.24
CA CYS A 361 13.65 -7.92 -17.30
C CYS A 361 13.61 -6.97 -18.53
N PRO A 362 12.58 -7.04 -19.41
CA PRO A 362 12.48 -6.17 -20.57
C PRO A 362 12.44 -4.67 -20.22
N ALA A 363 11.73 -4.29 -19.16
CA ALA A 363 11.64 -2.91 -18.68
C ALA A 363 13.01 -2.29 -18.30
N ARG A 364 14.05 -3.10 -18.04
CA ARG A 364 15.42 -2.58 -17.83
C ARG A 364 15.94 -1.77 -19.03
N ARG A 365 15.43 -2.01 -20.25
CA ARG A 365 15.82 -1.31 -21.48
C ARG A 365 14.91 -0.10 -21.82
N MET A 366 14.02 0.28 -20.90
CA MET A 366 13.00 1.32 -21.13
C MET A 366 13.10 2.49 -20.15
N GLN A 367 14.02 2.43 -19.18
CA GLN A 367 14.40 3.60 -18.40
C GLN A 367 15.45 4.40 -19.19
N PRO A 368 15.40 5.75 -19.21
CA PRO A 368 16.52 6.56 -19.67
C PRO A 368 17.73 6.39 -18.74
N ASP A 369 18.93 6.59 -19.28
CA ASP A 369 20.20 6.55 -18.53
C ASP A 369 20.38 7.75 -17.58
#